data_AF-A0A497JFX6-F1
#
_entry.id   AF-A0A497JFX6-F1
#
_cell.length_a   1.000
_cell.length_b   1.000
_cell.length_c   1.000
_cell.angle_alpha   90.00
_cell.angle_beta   90.00
_cell.angle_gamma   90.00
#
_symmetry.space_group_name_H-M   'P 1'
#
loop_
_entity.id
_entity.type
_entity.pdbx_description
1 polymer ?
#
loop_
_entity_poly.entity_id
_entity_poly.type
_entity_poly.pdbx_seq_one_letter_code
_entity_poly.pdbx_strand_id
1 'polypeptide(L)'
;MPFTKEHLANLNRFRTILLGIALAMQKAAPSTAEKSLWKGLENSIRKIGMYFIPAEVLAQKGASKVLGLRQRVYQFAEEKTPRGRRIRIVGVKEAIELPMRHVFYGKRLTVRGIATLVHELSHFPKPVAALAKFAKKYNLTLEQAEELLADAMAARAMKLMGFKDSTIIREFYGRRMLFPQIDYFKMIRAAMKIPKEVYKNLAKIRRPLTRAEAERIRKLIEKRRAEKRKRLGIFRMPMPKRRIQAA
;
A
#
# COMPACT_ATOMS: atom_id res chain seq x y z
N MET A 1 10.27 5.55 16.81
CA MET A 1 11.27 4.54 16.42
C MET A 1 12.16 5.15 15.35
N PRO A 2 13.49 5.15 15.53
CA PRO A 2 14.42 5.72 14.55
C PRO A 2 14.57 4.80 13.31
N PHE A 3 14.87 5.41 12.16
CA PHE A 3 15.27 4.69 10.95
C PHE A 3 16.65 4.04 11.15
N THR A 4 16.90 2.88 10.56
CA THR A 4 18.09 2.04 10.84
C THR A 4 18.68 1.46 9.56
N LYS A 5 19.90 0.94 9.64
CA LYS A 5 20.56 0.23 8.52
C LYS A 5 19.74 -0.96 8.02
N GLU A 6 19.04 -1.68 8.90
CA GLU A 6 18.16 -2.79 8.51
C GLU A 6 16.91 -2.30 7.74
N HIS A 7 16.34 -1.16 8.11
CA HIS A 7 15.26 -0.55 7.33
C HIS A 7 15.73 -0.23 5.91
N LEU A 8 16.92 0.37 5.78
CA LEU A 8 17.54 0.67 4.48
C LEU A 8 17.79 -0.60 3.66
N ALA A 9 18.33 -1.65 4.26
CA ALA A 9 18.57 -2.92 3.59
C ALA A 9 17.26 -3.54 3.06
N ASN A 10 16.18 -3.53 3.87
CA ASN A 10 14.88 -4.03 3.47
C ASN A 10 14.25 -3.19 2.34
N LEU A 11 14.41 -1.87 2.36
CA LEU A 11 13.97 -1.00 1.27
C LEU A 11 14.74 -1.22 -0.02
N ASN A 12 16.07 -1.35 0.06
CA ASN A 12 16.91 -1.60 -1.10
C ASN A 12 16.56 -2.94 -1.73
N ARG A 13 16.33 -3.98 -0.92
CA ARG A 13 15.84 -5.28 -1.42
C ARG A 13 14.50 -5.15 -2.13
N PHE A 14 13.54 -4.42 -1.53
CA PHE A 14 12.26 -4.12 -2.17
C PHE A 14 12.44 -3.39 -3.52
N ARG A 15 13.26 -2.34 -3.57
CA ARG A 15 13.53 -1.58 -4.80
C ARG A 15 14.16 -2.45 -5.87
N THR A 16 15.12 -3.31 -5.52
CA THR A 16 15.76 -4.24 -6.47
C THR A 16 14.75 -5.22 -7.05
N ILE A 17 13.89 -5.81 -6.21
CA ILE A 17 12.83 -6.72 -6.68
C ILE A 17 11.87 -5.99 -7.61
N LEU A 18 11.39 -4.80 -7.21
CA LEU A 18 10.46 -4.02 -8.01
C LEU A 18 11.06 -3.57 -9.33
N LEU A 19 12.34 -3.19 -9.34
CA LEU A 19 13.08 -2.81 -10.56
C LEU A 19 13.21 -4.00 -11.51
N GLY A 20 13.54 -5.18 -11.00
CA GLY A 20 13.60 -6.41 -11.79
C GLY A 20 12.26 -6.73 -12.45
N ILE A 21 11.16 -6.58 -11.70
CA ILE A 21 9.79 -6.74 -12.22
C ILE A 21 9.49 -5.71 -13.31
N ALA A 22 9.78 -4.43 -13.09
CA ALA A 22 9.52 -3.37 -14.06
C ALA A 22 10.26 -3.62 -15.39
N LEU A 23 11.54 -4.01 -15.31
CA LEU A 23 12.35 -4.35 -16.49
C LEU A 23 11.84 -5.59 -17.23
N ALA A 24 11.49 -6.65 -16.51
CA ALA A 24 10.95 -7.87 -17.11
C ALA A 24 9.60 -7.60 -17.80
N MET A 25 8.71 -6.85 -17.14
CA MET A 25 7.40 -6.52 -17.69
C MET A 25 7.46 -5.53 -18.85
N GLN A 26 8.42 -4.61 -18.86
CA GLN A 26 8.67 -3.74 -20.01
C GLN A 26 9.02 -4.55 -21.27
N LYS A 27 9.82 -5.63 -21.12
CA LYS A 27 10.17 -6.54 -22.22
C LYS A 27 8.98 -7.40 -22.67
N ALA A 28 8.17 -7.86 -21.73
CA ALA A 28 7.02 -8.74 -21.99
C ALA A 28 5.70 -7.99 -22.31
N ALA A 29 5.71 -6.66 -22.36
CA ALA A 29 4.50 -5.87 -22.54
C ALA A 29 3.91 -6.05 -23.96
N PRO A 30 2.62 -6.44 -24.08
CA PRO A 30 1.97 -6.68 -25.37
C PRO A 30 1.64 -5.40 -26.15
N SER A 31 1.78 -4.22 -25.53
CA SER A 31 1.46 -2.94 -26.16
C SER A 31 2.46 -1.85 -25.77
N THR A 32 2.62 -0.87 -26.65
CA THR A 32 3.42 0.34 -26.39
C THR A 32 2.91 1.11 -25.16
N ALA A 33 1.60 1.11 -24.93
CA ALA A 33 1.00 1.71 -23.74
C ALA A 33 1.45 1.00 -22.46
N GLU A 34 1.35 -0.33 -22.39
CA GLU A 34 1.78 -1.10 -21.22
C GLU A 34 3.30 -0.99 -21.01
N LYS A 35 4.09 -1.03 -22.09
CA LYS A 35 5.54 -0.82 -22.05
C LYS A 35 5.89 0.55 -21.44
N SER A 36 5.14 1.59 -21.78
CA SER A 36 5.34 2.95 -21.26
C SER A 36 5.00 3.04 -19.77
N LEU A 37 3.98 2.32 -19.29
CA LEU A 37 3.66 2.28 -17.86
C LEU A 37 4.80 1.64 -17.05
N TRP A 38 5.33 0.51 -17.51
CA TRP A 38 6.46 -0.15 -16.85
C TRP A 38 7.75 0.68 -16.91
N LYS A 39 8.01 1.37 -18.03
CA LYS A 39 9.11 2.34 -18.15
C LYS A 39 8.96 3.51 -17.18
N GLY A 40 7.74 4.02 -17.00
CA GLY A 40 7.43 5.08 -16.04
C GLY A 40 7.77 4.66 -14.62
N LEU A 41 7.32 3.47 -14.22
CA LEU A 41 7.63 2.89 -12.91
C LEU A 41 9.15 2.67 -12.72
N GLU A 42 9.84 2.14 -13.73
CA GLU A 42 11.31 1.99 -13.70
C GLU A 42 12.01 3.33 -13.41
N ASN A 43 11.62 4.38 -14.13
CA ASN A 43 12.17 5.72 -13.94
C ASN A 43 11.91 6.25 -12.53
N SER A 44 10.69 6.08 -12.01
CA SER A 44 10.34 6.46 -10.65
C SER A 44 11.21 5.73 -9.62
N ILE A 45 11.41 4.42 -9.77
CA ILE A 45 12.26 3.62 -8.86
C ILE A 45 13.72 4.09 -8.89
N ARG A 46 14.22 4.61 -10.01
CA ARG A 46 15.60 5.10 -10.09
C ARG A 46 15.76 6.51 -9.53
N LYS A 47 14.77 7.38 -9.74
CA LYS A 47 14.90 8.83 -9.52
C LYS A 47 14.30 9.31 -8.20
N ILE A 48 13.23 8.67 -7.72
CA ILE A 48 12.47 9.16 -6.57
C ILE A 48 13.12 8.70 -5.26
N GLY A 49 13.41 9.67 -4.39
CA GLY A 49 13.87 9.43 -3.02
C GLY A 49 12.74 8.92 -2.13
N MET A 50 13.07 8.25 -1.03
CA MET A 50 12.09 7.85 -0.02
C MET A 50 12.57 8.33 1.34
N TYR A 51 11.77 9.15 2.01
CA TYR A 51 12.04 9.69 3.34
C TYR A 51 10.94 9.23 4.29
N PHE A 52 11.34 8.75 5.46
CA PHE A 52 10.40 8.22 6.44
C PHE A 52 10.42 9.06 7.71
N ILE A 53 9.28 9.64 8.05
CA ILE A 53 9.17 10.50 9.22
C ILE A 53 9.00 9.64 10.48
N PRO A 54 9.87 9.79 11.50
CA PRO A 54 9.69 9.16 12.81
C PRO A 54 8.41 9.63 13.51
N ALA A 55 7.88 8.79 14.41
CA ALA A 55 6.62 9.08 15.12
C ALA A 55 6.72 10.34 16.00
N GLU A 56 7.90 10.58 16.54
CA GLU A 56 8.26 11.70 17.41
C GLU A 56 8.12 13.04 16.67
N VAL A 57 8.53 13.09 15.39
CA VAL A 57 8.43 14.28 14.52
C VAL A 57 6.99 14.50 14.06
N LEU A 58 6.21 13.42 13.85
CA LEU A 58 4.78 13.53 13.50
C LEU A 58 3.94 14.13 14.64
N ALA A 59 4.27 13.80 15.89
CA ALA A 59 3.60 14.36 17.06
C ALA A 59 3.81 15.88 17.17
N GLN A 60 4.98 16.37 16.75
CA GLN A 60 5.31 17.80 16.76
C GLN A 60 4.71 18.58 15.58
N LYS A 61 4.58 17.96 14.40
CA LYS A 61 4.10 18.62 13.17
C LYS A 61 2.58 18.65 12.99
N GLY A 62 1.83 17.96 13.85
CA GLY A 62 0.39 17.74 13.68
C GLY A 62 0.11 16.65 12.63
N ALA A 63 -0.67 15.63 13.00
CA ALA A 63 -0.83 14.39 12.24
C ALA A 63 -1.50 14.54 10.86
N SER A 64 -2.17 15.67 10.59
CA SER A 64 -3.00 15.90 9.39
C SER A 64 -2.23 16.38 8.15
N LYS A 65 -0.97 16.82 8.26
CA LYS A 65 -0.19 17.39 7.14
C LYS A 65 0.76 16.40 6.43
N VAL A 66 0.78 15.11 6.81
CA VAL A 66 1.86 14.18 6.42
C VAL A 66 1.37 12.89 5.74
N LEU A 67 0.11 12.85 5.32
CA LEU A 67 -0.39 11.71 4.55
C LEU A 67 -0.08 11.92 3.07
N GLY A 68 1.01 11.30 2.61
CA GLY A 68 1.22 10.85 1.24
C GLY A 68 1.09 11.90 0.15
N LEU A 69 2.01 12.86 0.09
CA LEU A 69 2.21 13.65 -1.12
C LEU A 69 3.63 13.40 -1.58
N ARG A 70 3.81 12.97 -2.83
CA ARG A 70 5.10 13.10 -3.51
C ARG A 70 5.51 14.56 -3.41
N GLN A 71 6.47 14.87 -2.54
CA GLN A 71 6.91 16.24 -2.31
C GLN A 71 8.14 16.52 -3.15
N ARG A 72 8.23 17.76 -3.65
CA ARG A 72 9.48 18.31 -4.17
C ARG A 72 10.39 18.59 -2.97
N VAL A 73 11.37 17.73 -2.75
CA VAL A 73 12.42 17.96 -1.74
C VAL A 73 13.51 18.78 -2.39
N TYR A 74 13.62 20.05 -1.98
CA TYR A 74 14.71 20.92 -2.38
C TYR A 74 16.01 20.42 -1.72
N GLN A 75 17.01 20.12 -2.54
CA GLN A 75 18.38 19.90 -2.08
C GLN A 75 19.03 21.27 -1.94
N PHE A 76 19.58 21.52 -0.76
CA PHE A 76 20.34 22.72 -0.46
C PHE A 76 21.82 22.36 -0.35
N ALA A 77 22.69 23.17 -0.94
CA ALA A 77 24.11 23.14 -0.67
C ALA A 77 24.49 24.40 0.10
N GLU A 78 25.37 24.23 1.07
CA GLU A 78 25.97 25.32 1.82
C GLU A 78 27.29 25.68 1.14
N GLU A 79 27.37 26.90 0.62
CA GLU A 79 28.57 27.45 0.00
C GLU A 79 29.23 28.42 0.99
N LYS A 80 30.51 28.21 1.29
CA LYS A 80 31.32 29.20 2.02
C LYS A 80 31.71 30.31 1.04
N THR A 81 31.26 31.52 1.32
CA THR A 81 31.61 32.73 0.56
C THR A 81 32.47 33.66 1.43
N PRO A 82 33.18 34.64 0.83
CA PRO A 82 33.95 35.63 1.58
C PRO A 82 33.12 36.47 2.57
N ARG A 83 31.79 36.54 2.38
CA ARG A 83 30.86 37.29 3.24
C ARG A 83 30.10 36.41 4.25
N GLY A 84 30.48 35.13 4.39
CA GLY A 84 29.82 34.17 5.27
C GLY A 84 29.25 32.96 4.53
N ARG A 85 28.30 32.25 5.16
CA ARG A 85 27.70 31.03 4.58
C ARG A 85 26.47 31.39 3.76
N ARG A 86 26.40 30.89 2.52
CA ARG A 86 25.23 31.06 1.64
C ARG A 86 24.59 29.70 1.39
N ILE A 87 23.28 29.58 1.61
CA ILE A 87 22.53 28.36 1.28
C ILE A 87 21.92 28.53 -0.11
N ARG A 88 22.24 27.64 -1.05
CA ARG A 88 21.70 27.63 -2.42
C ARG A 88 20.89 26.36 -2.65
N ILE A 89 19.74 26.49 -3.33
CA ILE A 89 19.02 25.33 -3.86
C ILE A 89 19.83 24.76 -5.03
N VAL A 90 20.33 23.55 -4.88
CA VAL A 90 21.18 22.84 -5.87
C VAL A 90 20.44 21.72 -6.60
N GLY A 91 19.20 21.43 -6.22
CA GLY A 91 18.36 20.49 -6.95
C GLY A 91 16.96 20.39 -6.36
N VAL A 92 16.02 19.91 -7.16
CA VAL A 92 14.72 19.46 -6.67
C VAL A 92 14.68 17.95 -6.89
N LYS A 93 14.72 17.17 -5.81
CA LYS A 93 14.47 15.73 -5.87
C LYS A 93 13.03 15.49 -5.47
N GLU A 94 12.27 14.90 -6.37
CA GLU A 94 10.98 14.34 -5.98
C GLU A 94 11.21 13.20 -4.99
N ALA A 95 10.47 13.23 -3.89
CA ALA A 95 10.57 12.20 -2.89
C ALA A 95 9.21 11.82 -2.31
N ILE A 96 9.11 10.55 -1.94
CA ILE A 96 7.99 10.01 -1.20
C ILE A 96 8.29 10.23 0.27
N GLU A 97 7.45 11.03 0.94
CA GLU A 97 7.54 11.26 2.38
C GLU A 97 6.38 10.57 3.08
N LEU A 98 6.69 9.62 3.96
CA LEU A 98 5.68 8.81 4.64
C LEU A 98 6.01 8.61 6.13
N PRO A 99 5.01 8.52 7.02
CA PRO A 99 5.22 8.04 8.38
C PRO A 99 5.92 6.67 8.41
N MET A 100 6.98 6.52 9.21
CA MET A 100 7.67 5.22 9.37
C MET A 100 6.70 4.10 9.74
N ARG A 101 5.75 4.38 10.65
CA ARG A 101 4.72 3.44 11.11
C ARG A 101 3.74 3.00 10.02
N HIS A 102 3.61 3.74 8.93
CA HIS A 102 2.79 3.33 7.79
C HIS A 102 3.49 2.29 6.93
N VAL A 103 4.82 2.29 6.94
CA VAL A 103 5.63 1.51 6.02
C VAL A 103 6.19 0.26 6.72
N PHE A 104 6.63 0.40 7.97
CA PHE A 104 7.33 -0.64 8.71
C PHE A 104 6.57 -1.15 9.93
N TYR A 105 6.77 -2.44 10.24
CA TYR A 105 6.47 -3.03 11.54
C TYR A 105 7.75 -3.58 12.14
N GLY A 106 8.23 -2.93 13.21
CA GLY A 106 9.62 -3.07 13.63
C GLY A 106 10.52 -2.71 12.45
N LYS A 107 11.41 -3.63 12.07
CA LYS A 107 12.38 -3.44 10.98
C LYS A 107 11.90 -3.89 9.60
N ARG A 108 10.74 -4.55 9.52
CA ARG A 108 10.22 -5.20 8.30
C ARG A 108 9.23 -4.32 7.56
N LEU A 109 9.28 -4.33 6.23
CA LEU A 109 8.24 -3.74 5.39
C LEU A 109 6.91 -4.46 5.59
N THR A 110 5.85 -3.71 5.80
CA THR A 110 4.49 -4.24 5.86
C THR A 110 3.91 -4.39 4.45
N VAL A 111 2.91 -5.26 4.28
CA VAL A 111 2.17 -5.39 3.01
C VAL A 111 1.56 -4.04 2.61
N ARG A 112 0.93 -3.35 3.57
CA ARG A 112 0.37 -2.01 3.36
C ARG A 112 1.46 -1.03 2.92
N GLY A 113 2.60 -1.01 3.62
CA GLY A 113 3.74 -0.16 3.28
C GLY A 113 4.25 -0.40 1.87
N ILE A 114 4.36 -1.66 1.45
CA ILE A 114 4.72 -2.03 0.08
C ILE A 114 3.67 -1.51 -0.91
N ALA A 115 2.38 -1.75 -0.65
CA ALA A 115 1.30 -1.28 -1.51
C ALA A 115 1.35 0.25 -1.70
N THR A 116 1.51 0.99 -0.60
CA THR A 116 1.65 2.45 -0.61
C THR A 116 2.88 2.87 -1.42
N LEU A 117 4.06 2.32 -1.14
CA LEU A 117 5.28 2.70 -1.86
C LEU A 117 5.18 2.45 -3.36
N VAL A 118 4.62 1.31 -3.78
CA VAL A 118 4.45 1.01 -5.20
C VAL A 118 3.42 1.94 -5.84
N HIS A 119 2.33 2.26 -5.14
CA HIS A 119 1.32 3.22 -5.60
C HIS A 119 1.96 4.60 -5.85
N GLU A 120 2.66 5.15 -4.86
CA GLU A 120 3.35 6.44 -4.98
C GLU A 120 4.37 6.47 -6.13
N LEU A 121 5.13 5.39 -6.31
CA LEU A 121 6.07 5.25 -7.44
C LEU A 121 5.36 5.12 -8.80
N SER A 122 4.10 4.68 -8.81
CA SER A 122 3.27 4.53 -10.02
C SER A 122 2.58 5.84 -10.43
N HIS A 123 2.68 6.88 -9.61
CA HIS A 123 2.52 8.25 -10.07
C HIS A 123 3.75 8.61 -10.89
N PHE A 124 3.54 9.07 -12.11
CA PHE A 124 4.57 9.54 -13.04
C PHE A 124 3.85 10.32 -14.14
N PRO A 125 4.54 11.24 -14.85
CA PRO A 125 3.92 11.98 -15.94
C PRO A 125 3.38 11.02 -17.00
N LYS A 126 2.05 10.89 -17.06
CA LYS A 126 1.31 10.12 -18.07
C LYS A 126 0.95 11.07 -19.21
N PRO A 127 0.96 10.61 -20.49
CA PRO A 127 0.51 11.46 -21.59
C PRO A 127 -0.92 11.94 -21.34
N VAL A 128 -1.11 13.26 -21.24
CA VAL A 128 -2.40 13.87 -20.85
C VAL A 128 -3.52 13.43 -21.79
N ALA A 129 -3.26 13.34 -23.09
CA ALA A 129 -4.25 12.87 -24.07
C ALA A 129 -4.72 11.42 -23.80
N ALA A 130 -3.81 10.52 -23.42
CA ALA A 130 -4.15 9.13 -23.10
C ALA A 130 -4.91 9.05 -21.78
N LEU A 131 -4.50 9.83 -20.78
CA LEU A 131 -5.17 9.91 -19.48
C LEU A 131 -6.59 10.51 -19.64
N ALA A 132 -6.75 11.55 -20.45
CA ALA A 132 -8.04 12.17 -20.76
C ALA A 132 -8.98 11.20 -21.49
N LYS A 133 -8.47 10.42 -22.45
CA LYS A 133 -9.26 9.39 -23.13
C LYS A 133 -9.75 8.31 -22.16
N PHE A 134 -8.88 7.87 -21.24
CA PHE A 134 -9.23 6.92 -20.19
C PHE A 134 -10.25 7.51 -19.20
N ALA A 135 -10.02 8.74 -18.73
CA ALA A 135 -10.91 9.48 -17.85
C ALA A 135 -12.32 9.62 -18.45
N LYS A 136 -12.42 10.05 -19.72
CA LYS A 136 -13.69 10.16 -20.45
C LYS A 136 -14.41 8.82 -20.56
N LYS A 137 -13.69 7.73 -20.85
CA LYS A 137 -14.27 6.38 -20.98
C LYS A 137 -14.97 5.90 -19.71
N TYR A 138 -14.45 6.28 -18.54
CA TYR A 138 -14.93 5.81 -17.25
C TYR A 138 -15.63 6.89 -16.41
N ASN A 139 -15.90 8.06 -17.01
CA ASN A 139 -16.47 9.23 -16.34
C ASN A 139 -15.73 9.62 -15.05
N LEU A 140 -14.39 9.71 -15.15
CA LEU A 140 -13.50 10.08 -14.05
C LEU A 140 -12.89 11.46 -14.30
N THR A 141 -12.46 12.14 -13.23
CA THR A 141 -11.52 13.26 -13.37
C THR A 141 -10.15 12.75 -13.80
N LEU A 142 -9.27 13.64 -14.29
CA LEU A 142 -7.88 13.27 -14.61
C LEU A 142 -7.13 12.73 -13.40
N GLU A 143 -7.35 13.33 -12.23
CA GLU A 143 -6.76 12.91 -10.96
C GLU A 143 -7.24 11.50 -10.58
N GLN A 144 -8.57 11.26 -10.60
CA GLN A 144 -9.11 9.92 -10.36
C GLN A 144 -8.59 8.89 -11.36
N ALA A 145 -8.48 9.25 -12.63
CA ALA A 145 -7.89 8.38 -13.64
C ALA A 145 -6.42 8.04 -13.32
N GLU A 146 -5.64 9.00 -12.86
CA GLU A 146 -4.24 8.78 -12.48
C GLU A 146 -4.13 7.86 -11.26
N GLU A 147 -4.89 8.16 -10.20
CA GLU A 147 -4.99 7.37 -8.97
C GLU A 147 -5.38 5.92 -9.24
N LEU A 148 -6.38 5.70 -10.10
CA LEU A 148 -6.82 4.37 -10.47
C LEU A 148 -5.75 3.60 -11.24
N LEU A 149 -5.01 4.27 -12.13
CA LEU A 149 -3.90 3.66 -12.85
C LEU A 149 -2.73 3.33 -11.91
N ALA A 150 -2.45 4.19 -10.94
CA ALA A 150 -1.45 3.93 -9.91
C ALA A 150 -1.84 2.72 -9.04
N ASP A 151 -3.10 2.61 -8.63
CA ASP A 151 -3.63 1.44 -7.92
C ASP A 151 -3.54 0.15 -8.75
N ALA A 152 -3.92 0.21 -10.03
CA ALA A 152 -3.84 -0.92 -10.94
C ALA A 152 -2.39 -1.42 -11.12
N MET A 153 -1.45 -0.48 -11.29
CA MET A 153 -0.01 -0.78 -11.37
C MET A 153 0.51 -1.37 -10.07
N ALA A 154 0.13 -0.81 -8.92
CA ALA A 154 0.52 -1.31 -7.61
C ALA A 154 0.02 -2.74 -7.38
N ALA A 155 -1.26 -3.01 -7.66
CA ALA A 155 -1.83 -4.34 -7.53
C ALA A 155 -1.13 -5.36 -8.43
N ARG A 156 -0.83 -4.97 -9.69
CA ARG A 156 -0.12 -5.84 -10.63
C ARG A 156 1.32 -6.11 -10.20
N ALA A 157 2.06 -5.10 -9.77
CA ALA A 157 3.42 -5.27 -9.27
C ALA A 157 3.46 -6.16 -8.01
N MET A 158 2.54 -5.96 -7.06
CA MET A 158 2.44 -6.84 -5.88
C MET A 158 2.12 -8.29 -6.27
N LYS A 159 1.26 -8.51 -7.26
CA LYS A 159 1.00 -9.86 -7.77
C LYS A 159 2.29 -10.52 -8.30
N LEU A 160 3.08 -9.76 -9.06
CA LEU A 160 4.36 -10.23 -9.62
C LEU A 160 5.45 -10.43 -8.55
N MET A 161 5.35 -9.74 -7.41
CA MET A 161 6.18 -10.00 -6.23
C MET A 161 5.78 -11.28 -5.47
N GLY A 162 4.70 -11.96 -5.87
CA GLY A 162 4.25 -13.20 -5.24
C GLY A 162 3.28 -13.04 -4.08
N PHE A 163 2.69 -11.84 -3.87
CA PHE A 163 1.66 -11.68 -2.85
C PHE A 163 0.36 -12.42 -3.23
N LYS A 164 -0.31 -12.99 -2.23
CA LYS A 164 -1.62 -13.66 -2.41
C LYS A 164 -2.69 -12.66 -2.85
N ASP A 165 -3.58 -13.07 -3.74
CA ASP A 165 -4.64 -12.20 -4.28
C ASP A 165 -5.53 -11.59 -3.19
N SER A 166 -5.90 -12.41 -2.18
CA SER A 166 -6.66 -11.95 -1.02
C SER A 166 -5.94 -10.87 -0.21
N THR A 167 -4.60 -10.93 -0.14
CA THR A 167 -3.78 -9.97 0.57
C THR A 167 -3.73 -8.66 -0.20
N ILE A 168 -3.55 -8.71 -1.52
CA ILE A 168 -3.49 -7.51 -2.38
C ILE A 168 -4.84 -6.80 -2.37
N ILE A 169 -5.95 -7.50 -2.67
CA ILE A 169 -7.30 -6.91 -2.73
C ILE A 169 -7.69 -6.22 -1.43
N ARG A 170 -7.24 -6.76 -0.28
CA ARG A 170 -7.53 -6.19 1.04
C ARG A 170 -6.98 -4.78 1.20
N GLU A 171 -5.81 -4.49 0.65
CA GLU A 171 -5.16 -3.17 0.80
C GLU A 171 -5.89 -2.08 0.01
N PHE A 172 -6.59 -2.44 -1.07
CA PHE A 172 -7.33 -1.50 -1.91
C PHE A 172 -8.80 -1.31 -1.47
N TYR A 173 -9.26 -1.98 -0.41
CA TYR A 173 -10.69 -2.02 -0.10
C TYR A 173 -11.29 -0.66 0.30
N GLY A 174 -10.55 0.15 1.06
CA GLY A 174 -10.99 1.49 1.44
C GLY A 174 -10.98 2.48 0.26
N ARG A 175 -10.18 2.22 -0.78
CA ARG A 175 -10.02 3.12 -1.93
C ARG A 175 -11.20 3.09 -2.89
N ARG A 176 -12.03 2.03 -2.85
CA ARG A 176 -13.28 1.94 -3.63
C ARG A 176 -14.16 3.19 -3.47
N MET A 177 -14.20 3.79 -2.27
CA MET A 177 -15.04 4.96 -1.99
C MET A 177 -14.66 6.19 -2.81
N LEU A 178 -13.41 6.26 -3.32
CA LEU A 178 -12.92 7.34 -4.18
C LEU A 178 -13.40 7.21 -5.64
N PHE A 179 -13.98 6.06 -5.99
CA PHE A 179 -14.37 5.69 -7.35
C PHE A 179 -15.81 5.16 -7.42
N PRO A 180 -16.82 5.93 -6.97
CA PRO A 180 -18.20 5.45 -6.93
C PRO A 180 -18.79 5.18 -8.32
N GLN A 181 -18.21 5.75 -9.38
CA GLN A 181 -18.70 5.63 -10.75
C GLN A 181 -18.30 4.33 -11.45
N ILE A 182 -17.40 3.54 -10.87
CA ILE A 182 -16.85 2.34 -11.52
C ILE A 182 -16.87 1.11 -10.61
N ASP A 183 -16.87 -0.06 -11.23
CA ASP A 183 -16.51 -1.30 -10.54
C ASP A 183 -14.99 -1.34 -10.31
N TYR A 184 -14.56 -0.64 -9.27
CA TYR A 184 -13.16 -0.46 -8.89
C TYR A 184 -12.41 -1.79 -8.82
N PHE A 185 -12.98 -2.80 -8.17
CA PHE A 185 -12.28 -4.07 -8.04
C PHE A 185 -12.26 -4.89 -9.33
N LYS A 186 -13.24 -4.73 -10.22
CA LYS A 186 -13.14 -5.33 -11.56
C LYS A 186 -11.93 -4.76 -12.31
N MET A 187 -11.62 -3.48 -12.13
CA MET A 187 -10.41 -2.85 -12.70
C MET A 187 -9.14 -3.41 -12.07
N ILE A 188 -9.06 -3.47 -10.74
CA ILE A 188 -7.91 -4.06 -10.02
C ILE A 188 -7.70 -5.52 -10.41
N ARG A 189 -8.77 -6.32 -10.47
CA ARG A 189 -8.73 -7.72 -10.91
C ARG A 189 -8.18 -7.85 -12.33
N ALA A 190 -8.66 -7.02 -13.25
CA ALA A 190 -8.21 -7.01 -14.63
C ALA A 190 -6.71 -6.69 -14.71
N ALA A 191 -6.25 -5.67 -13.98
CA ALA A 191 -4.84 -5.31 -13.89
C ALA A 191 -3.99 -6.46 -13.36
N MET A 192 -4.45 -7.15 -12.31
CA MET A 192 -3.76 -8.31 -11.74
C MET A 192 -3.78 -9.55 -12.65
N LYS A 193 -4.60 -9.56 -13.71
CA LYS A 193 -4.87 -10.72 -14.58
C LYS A 193 -5.42 -11.93 -13.82
N ILE A 194 -6.33 -11.71 -12.85
CA ILE A 194 -7.00 -12.79 -12.10
C ILE A 194 -8.26 -13.28 -12.85
N PRO A 195 -8.46 -14.59 -13.03
CA PRO A 195 -9.71 -15.15 -13.56
C PRO A 195 -10.95 -14.70 -12.77
N LYS A 196 -12.09 -14.53 -13.44
CA LYS A 196 -13.30 -13.97 -12.83
C LYS A 196 -13.83 -14.87 -11.71
N GLU A 197 -13.66 -16.17 -11.86
CA GLU A 197 -14.11 -17.25 -10.98
C GLU A 197 -13.38 -17.20 -9.64
N VAL A 198 -12.05 -17.04 -9.68
CA VAL A 198 -11.20 -16.87 -8.50
C VAL A 198 -11.58 -15.59 -7.75
N TYR A 199 -11.83 -14.50 -8.48
CA TYR A 199 -12.23 -13.22 -7.88
C TYR A 199 -13.60 -13.27 -7.20
N LYS A 200 -14.60 -13.96 -7.78
CA LYS A 200 -15.91 -14.16 -7.14
C LYS A 200 -15.79 -14.82 -5.76
N ASN A 201 -14.83 -15.73 -5.59
CA ASN A 201 -14.57 -16.37 -4.30
C ASN A 201 -13.89 -15.42 -3.31
N LEU A 202 -13.03 -14.52 -3.79
CA LEU A 202 -12.37 -13.48 -2.96
C LEU A 202 -13.37 -12.40 -2.51
N ALA A 203 -14.31 -11.99 -3.35
CA ALA A 203 -15.37 -11.04 -2.99
C ALA A 203 -16.29 -11.57 -1.88
N LYS A 204 -16.52 -12.89 -1.83
CA LYS A 204 -17.28 -13.55 -0.75
C LYS A 204 -16.58 -13.52 0.60
N ILE A 205 -15.26 -13.30 0.66
CA ILE A 205 -14.47 -13.26 1.92
C ILE A 205 -14.82 -12.02 2.77
N ARG A 206 -15.42 -10.99 2.18
CA ARG A 206 -15.79 -9.75 2.89
C ARG A 206 -17.19 -9.22 2.60
N ARG A 207 -18.12 -10.06 2.12
CA ARG A 207 -19.54 -9.75 2.38
C ARG A 207 -19.70 -9.68 3.91
N PRO A 208 -20.51 -8.74 4.45
CA PRO A 208 -20.90 -8.82 5.84
C PRO A 208 -21.40 -10.25 6.08
N LEU A 209 -20.85 -10.92 7.10
CA LEU A 209 -21.37 -12.22 7.48
C LEU A 209 -22.86 -12.04 7.77
N THR A 210 -23.70 -12.87 7.18
CA THR A 210 -25.09 -12.92 7.62
C THR A 210 -25.11 -13.30 9.10
N ARG A 211 -26.16 -12.94 9.85
CA ARG A 211 -26.28 -13.31 11.27
C ARG A 211 -26.05 -14.82 11.47
N ALA A 212 -26.60 -15.65 10.58
CA ALA A 212 -26.43 -17.10 10.60
C ALA A 212 -24.97 -17.55 10.39
N GLU A 213 -24.25 -16.91 9.47
CA GLU A 213 -22.84 -17.23 9.20
C GLU A 213 -21.92 -16.77 10.34
N ALA A 214 -22.18 -15.61 10.90
CA ALA A 214 -21.46 -15.10 12.07
C ALA A 214 -21.63 -16.04 13.27
N GLU A 215 -22.85 -16.53 13.52
CA GLU A 215 -23.12 -17.47 14.60
C GLU A 215 -22.46 -18.83 14.37
N ARG A 216 -22.47 -19.33 13.13
CA ARG A 216 -21.80 -20.58 12.75
C ARG A 216 -20.28 -20.50 12.94
N ILE A 217 -19.67 -19.37 12.55
CA ILE A 217 -18.23 -19.11 12.77
C ILE A 217 -17.93 -18.97 14.27
N ARG A 218 -18.79 -18.29 15.04
CA ARG A 218 -18.63 -18.16 16.50
C ARG A 218 -18.62 -19.52 17.19
N LYS A 219 -19.59 -20.39 16.88
CA LYS A 219 -19.65 -21.78 17.38
C LYS A 219 -18.41 -22.59 16.96
N LEU A 220 -17.90 -22.40 15.74
CA LEU A 220 -16.69 -23.08 15.26
C LEU A 220 -15.43 -22.62 16.02
N ILE A 221 -15.30 -21.32 16.28
CA ILE A 221 -14.19 -20.74 17.05
C ILE A 221 -14.24 -21.24 18.50
N GLU A 222 -15.42 -21.27 19.12
CA GLU A 222 -15.61 -21.81 20.47
C GLU A 222 -15.25 -23.29 20.55
N LYS A 223 -15.70 -24.11 19.58
CA LYS A 223 -15.35 -25.52 19.49
C LYS A 223 -13.83 -25.72 19.37
N ARG A 224 -13.17 -25.00 18.45
CA ARG A 224 -11.70 -25.08 18.29
C ARG A 224 -10.95 -24.59 19.53
N ARG A 225 -11.45 -23.56 20.22
CA ARG A 225 -10.87 -23.09 21.49
C ARG A 225 -11.04 -24.13 22.60
N ALA A 226 -12.18 -24.80 22.67
CA ALA A 226 -12.44 -25.87 23.64
C ALA A 226 -11.54 -27.09 23.37
N GLU A 227 -11.41 -27.52 22.11
CA GLU A 227 -10.49 -28.59 21.70
C GLU A 227 -9.03 -28.24 22.00
N LYS A 228 -8.62 -27.00 21.73
CA LYS A 228 -7.27 -26.51 22.07
C LYS A 228 -7.03 -26.49 23.58
N ARG A 229 -8.03 -26.11 24.39
CA ARG A 229 -7.94 -26.15 25.87
C ARG A 229 -7.82 -27.57 26.40
N LYS A 230 -8.59 -28.52 25.85
CA LYS A 230 -8.47 -29.95 26.18
C LYS A 230 -7.09 -30.48 25.83
N ARG A 231 -6.55 -30.16 24.65
CA ARG A 231 -5.20 -30.56 24.24
C ARG A 231 -4.08 -29.96 25.10
N LEU A 232 -4.27 -28.75 25.62
CA LEU A 232 -3.29 -28.06 26.47
C LEU A 232 -3.44 -28.39 27.96
N GLY A 233 -4.36 -29.29 28.35
CA GLY A 233 -4.60 -29.62 29.75
C GLY A 233 -5.15 -28.47 30.60
N ILE A 234 -5.63 -27.39 29.97
CA ILE A 234 -6.14 -26.21 30.68
C ILE A 234 -7.62 -26.46 31.01
N PHE A 235 -7.87 -27.16 32.11
CA PHE A 235 -9.19 -27.23 32.72
C PHE A 235 -9.52 -25.89 33.36
N ARG A 236 -10.62 -25.24 32.94
CA ARG A 236 -11.16 -24.12 33.69
C ARG A 236 -11.70 -24.66 35.00
N MET A 237 -11.06 -24.33 36.11
CA MET A 237 -11.77 -24.33 37.40
C MET A 237 -12.97 -23.38 37.29
N PRO A 238 -14.15 -23.77 37.78
CA PRO A 238 -15.27 -22.86 37.87
C PRO A 238 -14.87 -21.68 38.76
N MET A 239 -14.98 -20.46 38.22
CA MET A 239 -14.83 -19.24 39.02
C MET A 239 -15.91 -19.27 40.11
N PRO A 240 -15.57 -19.01 41.39
CA PRO A 240 -16.55 -18.93 42.45
C PRO A 240 -17.56 -17.84 42.09
N LYS A 241 -18.84 -18.20 42.11
CA LYS A 241 -19.95 -17.24 41.96
C LYS A 241 -19.79 -16.20 43.05
N ARG A 242 -19.48 -14.95 42.69
CA ARG A 242 -19.62 -13.81 43.61
C ARG A 242 -21.08 -13.77 44.04
N ARG A 243 -21.35 -14.13 45.30
CA ARG A 243 -22.59 -13.77 45.97
C ARG A 243 -22.62 -12.25 46.01
N ILE A 244 -23.54 -11.66 45.26
CA ILE A 244 -23.97 -10.28 45.50
C ILE A 244 -24.79 -10.37 46.79
N GLN A 245 -24.21 -9.96 47.92
CA GLN A 245 -25.02 -9.59 49.08
C GLN A 245 -25.53 -8.18 48.81
N ALA A 246 -26.84 -8.07 48.66
CA ALA A 246 -27.53 -6.80 48.78
C ALA A 246 -27.61 -6.45 50.27
N ALA A 247 -27.08 -5.29 50.63
CA ALA A 247 -27.38 -4.51 51.83
C ALA A 247 -27.15 -3.04 51.47
#